data_AF-T0NFF1-F1
#
_entry.id   AF-T0NFF1-F1
#
_cell.length_a   1.000
_cell.length_b   1.000
_cell.length_c   1.000
_cell.angle_alpha   90.00
_cell.angle_beta   90.00
_cell.angle_gamma   90.00
#
_symmetry.space_group_name_H-M   'P 1'
#
loop_
_entity.id
_entity.type
_entity.pdbx_description
1 polymer ?
#
loop_
_entity_poly.entity_id
_entity_poly.type
_entity_poly.pdbx_seq_one_letter_code
_entity_poly.pdbx_strand_id
1 'polypeptide(L)'
;MYTEKNLNTYNVIILRTELTLDNKDTKLTIRIADEDLREIDEFLASNQRFGSRSEFIRHSVLDYISRTRVGIIDQSEPGLKLSKNMDTIITSAVQKGFFKTKEEVIEMLLERAMKNNALHEILSEKLQSYSSVVEDLEKFDSLQDKLGINAAKKRI
;
A
#
# COMPACT_ATOMS: atom_id res chain seq x y z
N MET A 1 29.22 -62.67 -14.23
CA MET A 1 29.06 -62.95 -12.79
C MET A 1 28.70 -61.62 -12.14
N TYR A 2 27.47 -61.50 -11.63
CA TYR A 2 26.96 -60.29 -10.95
C TYR A 2 27.61 -60.13 -9.58
N THR A 3 27.91 -58.90 -9.18
CA THR A 3 27.32 -58.29 -7.96
C THR A 3 27.53 -56.78 -7.89
N GLU A 4 26.42 -56.08 -7.67
CA GLU A 4 26.33 -54.69 -7.24
C GLU A 4 26.95 -54.49 -5.85
N LYS A 5 27.43 -53.28 -5.56
CA LYS A 5 27.10 -52.58 -4.31
C LYS A 5 27.34 -51.07 -4.41
N ASN A 6 26.22 -50.36 -4.28
CA ASN A 6 26.10 -48.93 -3.99
C ASN A 6 26.96 -48.49 -2.80
N LEU A 7 27.58 -47.31 -2.90
CA LEU A 7 27.77 -46.41 -1.75
C LEU A 7 27.92 -44.96 -2.22
N ASN A 8 26.83 -44.22 -2.02
CA ASN A 8 26.70 -42.78 -1.93
C ASN A 8 28.00 -42.09 -1.48
N THR A 9 28.61 -41.33 -2.39
CA THR A 9 29.55 -40.27 -2.01
C THR A 9 28.86 -38.95 -2.29
N TYR A 10 28.40 -38.33 -1.21
CA TYR A 10 27.76 -37.02 -1.19
C TYR A 10 28.71 -35.98 -1.79
N ASN A 11 28.44 -35.56 -3.03
CA ASN A 11 29.00 -34.32 -3.55
C ASN A 11 28.30 -33.16 -2.84
N VAL A 12 28.92 -32.69 -1.76
CA VAL A 12 28.58 -31.42 -1.12
C VAL A 12 28.91 -30.31 -2.10
N ILE A 13 27.90 -29.85 -2.83
CA ILE A 13 27.99 -28.62 -3.62
C ILE A 13 27.99 -27.47 -2.61
N ILE A 14 29.18 -26.95 -2.32
CA ILE A 14 29.34 -25.69 -1.61
C ILE A 14 28.88 -24.59 -2.56
N LEU A 15 27.62 -24.17 -2.41
CA LEU A 15 27.15 -22.91 -2.97
C LEU A 15 27.80 -21.78 -2.16
N ARG A 16 28.98 -21.34 -2.57
CA ARG A 16 29.41 -19.96 -2.30
C ARG A 16 28.45 -19.07 -3.07
N THR A 17 27.41 -18.60 -2.39
CA THR A 17 26.68 -17.41 -2.82
C THR A 17 27.65 -16.24 -2.77
N GLU A 18 28.33 -15.99 -3.88
CA GLU A 18 28.85 -14.67 -4.18
C GLU A 18 27.64 -13.73 -4.20
N LEU A 19 27.48 -12.98 -3.11
CA LEU A 19 26.68 -11.76 -3.07
C LEU A 19 27.33 -10.75 -4.02
N THR A 20 27.23 -10.99 -5.33
CA THR A 20 27.23 -9.89 -6.27
C THR A 20 25.98 -9.08 -5.93
N LEU A 21 26.17 -7.94 -5.27
CA LEU A 21 25.20 -6.85 -5.35
C LEU A 21 25.14 -6.49 -6.84
N ASP A 22 24.30 -7.20 -7.59
CA ASP A 22 23.87 -6.80 -8.91
C ASP A 22 23.24 -5.43 -8.73
N ASN A 23 23.98 -4.39 -9.10
CA ASN A 23 23.41 -3.06 -9.19
C ASN A 23 22.49 -3.05 -10.41
N LYS A 24 21.24 -3.52 -10.23
CA LYS A 24 20.22 -3.67 -11.30
C LYS A 24 19.62 -2.32 -11.70
N ASP A 25 20.45 -1.28 -11.76
CA ASP A 25 20.04 0.04 -12.22
C ASP A 25 19.85 -0.02 -13.74
N THR A 26 18.60 0.13 -14.18
CA THR A 26 18.25 0.19 -15.59
C THR A 26 17.85 1.62 -15.94
N LYS A 27 18.52 2.21 -16.94
CA LYS A 27 18.19 3.55 -17.44
C LYS A 27 17.04 3.47 -18.45
N LEU A 28 15.97 4.22 -18.20
CA LEU A 28 14.87 4.41 -19.13
C LEU A 28 15.00 5.79 -19.79
N THR A 29 14.82 5.87 -21.10
CA THR A 29 14.71 7.13 -21.85
C THR A 29 13.33 7.19 -22.48
N ILE A 30 12.57 8.25 -22.18
CA ILE A 30 11.21 8.46 -22.66
C ILE A 30 11.14 9.79 -23.41
N ARG A 31 10.32 9.83 -24.46
CA ARG A 31 9.97 11.07 -25.16
C ARG A 31 8.64 11.55 -24.59
N ILE A 32 8.60 12.81 -24.16
CA ILE A 32 7.43 13.48 -23.57
C ILE A 32 7.31 14.84 -24.27
N ALA A 33 6.09 15.34 -24.45
CA ALA A 33 5.89 16.68 -24.99
C ALA A 33 6.38 17.76 -24.01
N ASP A 34 6.84 18.89 -24.53
CA ASP A 34 7.33 19.98 -23.67
C ASP A 34 6.24 20.55 -22.76
N GLU A 35 4.97 20.47 -23.16
CA GLU A 35 3.81 20.90 -22.38
C GLU A 35 3.61 20.01 -21.14
N ASP A 36 3.59 18.70 -21.31
CA ASP A 36 3.48 17.73 -20.20
C ASP A 36 4.68 17.86 -19.24
N LEU A 37 5.88 18.15 -19.77
CA LEU A 37 7.07 18.35 -18.94
C LEU A 37 6.93 19.58 -18.03
N ARG A 38 6.32 20.67 -18.54
CA ARG A 38 6.05 21.88 -17.75
C ARG A 38 5.01 21.62 -16.66
N GLU A 39 3.95 20.87 -16.97
CA GLU A 39 2.96 20.49 -15.97
C GLU A 39 3.60 19.71 -14.82
N ILE A 40 4.51 18.78 -15.12
CA ILE A 40 5.29 18.05 -14.11
C ILE A 40 6.12 19.03 -13.26
N ASP A 41 6.77 20.01 -13.88
CA ASP A 41 7.58 20.99 -13.15
C ASP A 41 6.74 21.87 -12.22
N GLU A 42 5.58 22.33 -12.67
CA GLU A 42 4.64 23.11 -11.87
C GLU A 42 4.09 22.30 -10.68
N PHE A 43 3.78 21.03 -10.91
CA PHE A 43 3.39 20.10 -9.86
C PHE A 43 4.51 19.92 -8.82
N LEU A 44 5.76 19.80 -9.25
CA LEU A 44 6.91 19.66 -8.35
C LEU A 44 7.22 20.94 -7.58
N ALA A 45 7.00 22.11 -8.18
CA ALA A 45 7.16 23.40 -7.50
C ALA A 45 6.16 23.58 -6.35
N SER A 46 4.94 23.07 -6.51
CA SER A 46 3.89 23.11 -5.48
C SER A 46 3.97 21.97 -4.46
N ASN A 47 4.62 20.86 -4.82
CA ASN A 47 4.75 19.67 -3.96
C ASN A 47 6.21 19.24 -3.80
N GLN A 48 6.90 19.80 -2.80
CA GLN A 48 8.30 19.49 -2.47
C GLN A 48 8.55 18.04 -1.97
N ARG A 49 7.54 17.17 -2.02
CA ARG A 49 7.64 15.78 -1.59
C ARG A 49 8.57 14.95 -2.49
N PHE A 50 8.76 15.36 -3.74
CA PHE A 50 9.66 14.71 -4.69
C PHE A 50 10.82 15.64 -5.03
N GLY A 51 12.05 15.14 -4.92
CA GLY A 51 13.26 15.95 -5.13
C GLY A 51 13.67 16.11 -6.59
N SER A 52 13.14 15.28 -7.51
CA SER A 52 13.45 15.38 -8.94
C SER A 52 12.35 14.81 -9.84
N ARG A 53 12.35 15.21 -11.12
CA ARG A 53 11.50 14.62 -12.17
C ARG A 53 11.64 13.10 -12.25
N SER A 54 12.87 12.60 -12.17
CA SER A 54 13.18 11.17 -12.25
C SER A 54 12.60 10.39 -11.06
N GLU A 55 12.64 10.98 -9.87
CA GLU A 55 12.05 10.41 -8.66
C GLU A 55 10.52 10.40 -8.74
N PHE A 56 9.93 11.52 -9.17
CA PHE A 56 8.49 11.63 -9.38
C PHE A 56 7.98 10.61 -10.40
N ILE A 57 8.60 10.52 -11.57
CA ILE A 57 8.20 9.55 -12.61
C ILE A 57 8.33 8.12 -12.09
N ARG A 58 9.41 7.81 -11.36
CA ARG A 58 9.61 6.47 -10.76
C ARG A 58 8.50 6.15 -9.76
N HIS A 59 8.17 7.09 -8.87
CA HIS A 59 7.10 6.90 -7.90
C HIS A 59 5.73 6.72 -8.56
N SER A 60 5.38 7.58 -9.51
CA SER A 60 4.11 7.53 -10.23
C SER A 60 3.95 6.22 -11.01
N VAL A 61 5.01 5.76 -11.69
CA VAL A 61 4.99 4.48 -12.42
C VAL A 61 4.87 3.30 -11.46
N LEU A 62 5.62 3.27 -10.35
CA LEU A 62 5.54 2.18 -9.38
C LEU A 62 4.17 2.15 -8.67
N ASP A 63 3.62 3.31 -8.32
CA ASP A 63 2.28 3.43 -7.74
C ASP A 63 1.23 2.92 -8.73
N TYR A 64 1.29 3.35 -9.99
CA TYR A 64 0.42 2.83 -11.05
C TYR A 64 0.51 1.30 -11.16
N ILE A 65 1.71 0.74 -11.29
CA ILE A 65 1.92 -0.71 -11.37
C ILE A 65 1.38 -1.42 -10.13
N SER A 66 1.58 -0.87 -8.94
CA SER A 66 1.10 -1.46 -7.68
C SER A 66 -0.43 -1.54 -7.66
N ARG A 67 -1.10 -0.48 -8.10
CA ARG A 67 -2.57 -0.37 -8.20
C ARG A 67 -3.13 -1.29 -9.28
N THR A 68 -2.41 -1.50 -10.37
CA THR A 68 -2.82 -2.42 -11.44
C THR A 68 -2.57 -3.89 -11.07
N ARG A 69 -1.47 -4.20 -10.38
CA ARG A 69 -1.06 -5.57 -10.01
C ARG A 69 -1.91 -6.14 -8.87
N VAL A 70 -2.15 -5.35 -7.83
CA VAL A 70 -3.17 -5.66 -6.83
C VAL A 70 -4.47 -5.25 -7.50
N GLY A 71 -5.21 -6.16 -8.13
CA GLY A 71 -6.35 -5.89 -9.02
C GLY A 71 -7.45 -4.95 -8.50
N ILE A 72 -7.11 -3.68 -8.29
CA ILE A 72 -7.97 -2.52 -8.22
C ILE A 72 -8.19 -2.13 -9.67
N ILE A 73 -8.86 -3.04 -10.39
CA ILE A 73 -9.65 -2.68 -11.54
C ILE A 73 -10.81 -1.89 -10.95
N ASP A 74 -10.65 -0.58 -10.83
CA ASP A 74 -11.50 0.30 -11.62
C ASP A 74 -10.94 1.72 -11.72
N GLN A 75 -10.91 2.21 -12.96
CA GLN A 75 -10.53 3.56 -13.36
C GLN A 75 -11.79 4.44 -13.37
N SER A 76 -12.38 4.68 -12.20
CA SER A 76 -13.52 5.60 -12.09
C SER A 76 -13.32 6.53 -10.90
N GLU A 77 -12.78 7.72 -11.25
CA GLU A 77 -12.81 8.97 -10.48
C GLU A 77 -12.14 8.97 -9.09
N PRO A 78 -11.74 10.15 -8.58
CA PRO A 78 -11.41 10.32 -7.16
C PRO A 78 -12.70 10.21 -6.32
N GLY A 79 -13.35 9.05 -6.35
CA GLY A 79 -14.61 8.75 -5.69
C GLY A 79 -14.44 7.75 -4.54
N LEU A 80 -15.48 7.66 -3.71
CA LEU A 80 -15.56 6.75 -2.57
C LEU A 80 -15.43 5.29 -3.06
N LYS A 81 -14.34 4.60 -2.70
CA LYS A 81 -14.12 3.20 -3.08
C LYS A 81 -14.98 2.27 -2.23
N LEU A 82 -16.05 1.75 -2.83
CA LEU A 82 -16.92 0.75 -2.23
C LEU A 82 -16.36 -0.66 -2.40
N SER A 83 -16.61 -1.54 -1.42
CA SER A 83 -16.33 -2.97 -1.59
C SER A 83 -17.22 -3.57 -2.68
N LYS A 84 -16.77 -4.65 -3.35
CA LYS A 84 -17.55 -5.33 -4.40
C LYS A 84 -18.98 -5.71 -3.96
N ASN A 85 -19.13 -6.13 -2.70
CA ASN A 85 -20.43 -6.46 -2.13
C ASN A 85 -21.31 -5.22 -1.99
N MET A 86 -20.76 -4.11 -1.50
CA MET A 86 -21.50 -2.84 -1.37
C MET A 86 -21.89 -2.27 -2.73
N ASP A 87 -20.99 -2.32 -3.71
CA ASP A 87 -21.30 -1.84 -5.06
C ASP A 87 -22.40 -2.70 -5.72
N THR A 88 -22.40 -4.01 -5.50
CA THR A 88 -23.46 -4.90 -6.00
C THR A 88 -24.82 -4.54 -5.39
N ILE A 89 -24.86 -4.27 -4.08
CA ILE A 89 -26.10 -3.89 -3.37
C ILE A 89 -26.60 -2.53 -3.86
N ILE A 90 -25.71 -1.54 -3.96
CA ILE A 90 -26.04 -0.19 -4.42
C ILE A 90 -26.50 -0.21 -5.87
N THR A 91 -25.80 -0.94 -6.73
CA THR A 91 -26.19 -1.15 -8.14
C THR A 91 -27.57 -1.81 -8.24
N SER A 92 -27.84 -2.81 -7.40
CA SER A 92 -29.15 -3.48 -7.36
C SER A 92 -30.27 -2.52 -6.94
N ALA A 93 -30.00 -1.57 -6.04
CA ALA A 93 -30.98 -0.57 -5.62
C ALA A 93 -31.32 0.42 -6.76
N VAL A 94 -30.32 0.84 -7.53
CA VAL A 94 -30.51 1.69 -8.71
C VAL A 94 -31.25 0.93 -9.81
N GLN A 95 -30.86 -0.31 -10.12
CA GLN A 95 -31.49 -1.14 -11.14
C GLN A 95 -32.97 -1.44 -10.84
N LYS A 96 -33.33 -1.55 -9.56
CA LYS A 96 -34.73 -1.73 -9.13
C LYS A 96 -35.54 -0.42 -9.13
N GLY A 97 -34.92 0.70 -9.49
CA GLY A 97 -35.58 2.01 -9.61
C GLY A 97 -35.84 2.71 -8.29
N PHE A 98 -35.23 2.27 -7.17
CA PHE A 98 -35.36 2.97 -5.89
C PHE A 98 -34.61 4.30 -5.88
N PHE A 99 -33.55 4.41 -6.67
CA PHE A 99 -32.69 5.59 -6.80
C PHE A 99 -32.30 5.78 -8.27
N LYS A 100 -32.02 7.02 -8.67
CA LYS A 100 -31.67 7.36 -10.05
C LYS A 100 -30.20 7.08 -10.34
N THR A 101 -29.33 7.30 -9.36
CA THR A 101 -27.89 7.12 -9.49
C THR A 101 -27.31 6.46 -8.25
N LYS A 102 -26.08 5.94 -8.36
CA LYS A 102 -25.38 5.33 -7.21
C LYS A 102 -25.05 6.38 -6.15
N GLU A 103 -24.75 7.60 -6.59
CA GLU A 103 -24.40 8.75 -5.75
C GLU A 103 -25.56 9.11 -4.82
N GLU A 104 -26.80 9.09 -5.31
CA GLU A 104 -28.01 9.36 -4.52
C GLU A 104 -28.20 8.33 -3.38
N VAL A 105 -27.83 7.07 -3.63
CA VAL A 105 -27.84 6.01 -2.60
C VAL A 105 -26.80 6.30 -1.53
N ILE A 106 -25.58 6.67 -1.95
CA ILE A 106 -24.45 6.96 -1.04
C ILE A 106 -24.77 8.18 -0.17
N GLU A 107 -25.30 9.25 -0.76
CA GLU A 107 -25.69 10.47 -0.05
C GLU A 107 -26.75 10.18 1.02
N MET A 108 -27.81 9.45 0.67
CA MET A 108 -28.85 9.07 1.62
C MET A 108 -28.32 8.18 2.76
N LEU A 109 -27.40 7.25 2.46
CA LEU A 109 -26.76 6.43 3.48
C LEU A 109 -25.90 7.27 4.43
N LEU A 110 -25.14 8.24 3.91
CA LEU A 110 -24.32 9.15 4.71
C LEU A 110 -25.18 10.07 5.58
N GLU A 111 -26.24 10.66 5.02
CA GLU A 111 -27.18 11.47 5.80
C GLU A 111 -27.80 10.66 6.95
N ARG A 112 -28.19 9.41 6.69
CA ARG A 112 -28.77 8.55 7.71
C ARG A 112 -27.74 8.15 8.77
N ALA A 113 -26.49 7.91 8.38
CA ALA A 113 -25.39 7.66 9.31
C ALA A 113 -25.08 8.88 10.19
N MET A 114 -25.19 10.10 9.64
CA MET A 114 -25.06 11.34 10.41
C MET A 114 -26.23 11.53 11.38
N LYS A 115 -27.48 11.37 10.92
CA LYS A 115 -28.68 11.52 11.75
C LYS A 115 -28.74 10.53 12.91
N ASN A 116 -28.18 9.34 12.72
CA ASN A 116 -28.18 8.28 13.73
C ASN A 116 -26.94 8.30 14.64
N ASN A 117 -26.08 9.33 14.58
CA ASN A 117 -24.79 9.40 15.27
C ASN A 117 -23.81 8.23 15.00
N ALA A 118 -24.16 7.29 14.12
CA ALA A 118 -23.31 6.15 13.77
C ALA A 118 -21.94 6.59 13.24
N LEU A 119 -21.88 7.72 12.51
CA LEU A 119 -20.62 8.29 12.06
C LEU A 119 -19.74 8.73 13.24
N HIS A 120 -20.34 9.35 14.25
CA HIS A 120 -19.64 9.79 15.45
C HIS A 120 -19.15 8.60 16.28
N GLU A 121 -19.98 7.56 16.43
CA GLU A 121 -19.61 6.34 17.15
C GLU A 121 -18.41 5.65 16.49
N ILE A 122 -18.48 5.42 15.17
CA ILE A 122 -17.39 4.81 14.39
C ILE A 122 -16.09 5.62 14.52
N LEU A 123 -16.17 6.95 14.46
CA LEU A 123 -15.00 7.82 14.60
C LEU A 123 -14.43 7.77 16.01
N SER A 124 -15.29 7.74 17.04
CA SER A 124 -14.86 7.65 18.44
C SER A 124 -14.20 6.31 18.76
N GLU A 125 -14.75 5.19 18.27
CA GLU A 125 -14.15 3.86 18.43
C GLU A 125 -12.78 3.76 17.74
N LYS A 126 -12.65 4.35 16.54
CA LYS A 126 -11.37 4.43 15.83
C LYS A 126 -10.33 5.26 16.58
N LEU A 127 -10.74 6.41 17.12
CA LEU A 127 -9.87 7.27 17.92
C LEU A 127 -9.40 6.56 19.19
N GLN A 128 -10.30 5.85 19.87
CA GLN A 128 -10.01 5.11 21.09
C GLN A 128 -9.11 3.89 20.81
N SER A 129 -9.32 3.21 19.68
CA SER A 129 -8.43 2.13 19.23
C SER A 129 -7.04 2.66 18.87
N TYR A 130 -6.95 3.88 18.32
CA TYR A 130 -5.68 4.50 18.02
C TYR A 130 -4.93 4.91 19.30
N SER A 131 -5.63 5.51 20.27
CA SER A 131 -5.03 5.86 21.56
C SER A 131 -4.54 4.63 22.31
N SER A 132 -5.29 3.52 22.31
CA SER A 132 -4.84 2.28 22.95
C SER A 132 -3.58 1.72 22.31
N VAL A 133 -3.49 1.75 20.98
CA VAL A 133 -2.29 1.28 20.26
C VAL A 133 -1.07 2.16 20.56
N VAL A 134 -1.25 3.48 20.65
CA VAL A 134 -0.17 4.41 21.02
C VAL A 134 0.29 4.17 22.46
N GLU A 135 -0.62 3.99 23.40
CA GLU A 135 -0.26 3.65 24.79
C GLU A 135 0.48 2.31 24.90
N ASP A 136 0.08 1.31 24.11
CA ASP A 136 0.74 0.01 24.12
C ASP A 136 2.15 0.07 23.51
N LEU A 137 2.37 0.94 22.51
CA LEU A 137 3.69 1.22 21.95
C LEU A 137 4.60 1.93 22.97
N GLU A 138 4.09 2.93 23.68
CA GLU A 138 4.86 3.64 24.72
C GLU A 138 5.22 2.71 25.91
N LYS A 139 4.30 1.81 26.29
CA LYS A 139 4.57 0.76 27.28
C LYS A 139 5.62 -0.22 26.78
N PHE A 140 5.60 -0.57 25.50
CA PHE A 140 6.58 -1.46 24.90
C PHE A 140 7.99 -0.84 24.87
N ASP A 141 8.12 0.43 24.49
CA ASP A 141 9.39 1.15 24.48
C ASP A 141 9.97 1.31 25.89
N SER A 142 9.12 1.69 26.87
CA SER A 142 9.55 1.78 28.27
C SER A 142 9.93 0.44 28.88
N LEU A 143 9.35 -0.67 28.40
CA LEU A 143 9.75 -2.03 28.78
C LEU A 143 11.09 -2.44 28.13
N GLN A 144 11.35 -2.08 26.87
CA GLN A 144 12.66 -2.32 26.24
C GLN A 144 13.80 -1.60 26.97
N ASP A 145 13.57 -0.36 27.40
CA ASP A 145 14.55 0.42 28.15
C ASP A 145 14.80 -0.18 29.55
N LYS A 146 13.75 -0.65 30.23
CA LYS A 146 13.89 -1.37 31.52
C LYS A 146 14.56 -2.74 31.40
N LEU A 147 14.39 -3.41 30.26
CA LEU A 147 15.01 -4.71 29.95
C LEU A 147 16.44 -4.56 29.38
N GLY A 148 16.95 -3.33 29.21
CA GLY A 148 18.33 -3.07 28.81
C GLY A 148 18.70 -3.52 27.38
N ILE A 149 17.71 -3.80 26.53
CA ILE A 149 17.94 -4.38 25.20
C ILE A 149 18.72 -3.39 24.28
N ASN A 150 18.57 -2.08 24.52
CA ASN A 150 19.31 -1.03 23.81
C ASN A 150 20.81 -0.97 24.16
N ALA A 151 21.26 -1.55 25.28
CA ALA A 151 22.68 -1.61 25.64
C ALA A 151 23.44 -2.71 24.89
N ALA A 152 22.74 -3.75 24.39
CA ALA A 152 23.35 -4.87 23.70
C ALA A 152 23.66 -4.58 22.22
N LYS A 153 22.96 -3.63 21.59
CA LYS A 153 23.12 -3.33 20.15
C LYS A 153 24.25 -2.33 19.84
N LYS A 154 24.86 -1.70 20.86
CA LYS A 154 25.93 -0.70 20.70
C LYS A 154 27.35 -1.28 20.80
N ARG A 155 27.49 -2.61 20.90
CA ARG A 155 28.77 -3.32 20.96
C ARG A 155 28.82 -4.48 19.97
N ILE A 156 28.64 -4.19 18.69
CA ILE A 156 29.18 -4.99 17.57
C ILE A 156 29.63 -4.02 16.51
#